data_AF-A0A0K2RLQ7-F1
#
_entry.id   AF-A0A0K2RLQ7-F1
#
_cell.length_a   1.000
_cell.length_b   1.000
_cell.length_c   1.000
_cell.angle_alpha   90.00
_cell.angle_beta   90.00
_cell.angle_gamma   90.00
#
_symmetry.space_group_name_H-M   'P 1'
#
loop_
_entity.id
_entity.type
_entity.pdbx_description
1 polymer ?
#
loop_
_entity_poly.entity_id
_entity_poly.type
_entity_poly.pdbx_seq_one_letter_code
_entity_poly.pdbx_strand_id
1 'polypeptide(L)'
;MGAGVGKGLVVAPAPEDTVLVLLPATDPAQAIILGGLYGREQTPDKSVNTPRDSRYTFRSADGQQIVLDGGSRTISFTNGHGSTVEIGPEKLRITSATDLVLEAPGKAMKIRAKTVDFEEA
;
A
#
# COMPACT_ATOMS: atom_id res chain seq x y z
N MET A 1 -14.59 -10.18 -0.11
CA MET A 1 -14.64 -9.30 1.08
C MET A 1 -14.96 -7.88 0.62
N GLY A 2 -15.84 -7.16 1.31
CA GLY A 2 -16.15 -5.76 1.03
C GLY A 2 -16.74 -5.50 -0.37
N ALA A 3 -17.94 -6.01 -0.66
CA ALA A 3 -18.68 -5.68 -1.88
C ALA A 3 -20.06 -5.12 -1.49
N GLY A 4 -20.04 -3.97 -0.81
CA GLY A 4 -21.25 -3.27 -0.40
C GLY A 4 -21.62 -2.17 -1.38
N VAL A 5 -22.88 -1.74 -1.35
CA VAL A 5 -23.30 -0.56 -2.12
C VAL A 5 -22.49 0.65 -1.65
N GLY A 6 -21.73 1.26 -2.56
CA GLY A 6 -20.88 2.42 -2.30
C GLY A 6 -19.61 2.14 -1.48
N LYS A 7 -19.26 0.88 -1.22
CA LYS A 7 -18.03 0.54 -0.47
C LYS A 7 -17.46 -0.80 -0.90
N GLY A 8 -16.14 -0.85 -1.06
CA GLY A 8 -15.49 -2.12 -1.27
C GLY A 8 -14.02 -2.06 -1.61
N LEU A 9 -13.45 -3.26 -1.82
CA LEU A 9 -12.10 -3.45 -2.31
C LEU A 9 -12.17 -4.24 -3.62
N VAL A 10 -11.67 -3.65 -4.70
CA VAL A 10 -11.61 -4.29 -6.03
C VAL A 10 -10.14 -4.50 -6.38
N VAL A 11 -9.71 -5.76 -6.38
CA VAL A 11 -8.34 -6.19 -6.74
C VAL A 11 -8.52 -7.36 -7.70
N ALA A 12 -8.72 -7.04 -8.97
CA ALA A 12 -8.90 -8.05 -10.01
C ALA A 12 -7.54 -8.60 -10.45
N PRO A 13 -7.44 -9.92 -10.71
CA PRO A 13 -6.26 -10.50 -11.36
C PRO A 13 -6.02 -9.85 -12.74
N ALA A 14 -4.75 -9.75 -13.13
CA ALA A 14 -4.34 -9.35 -14.46
C ALA A 14 -4.40 -10.54 -15.44
N PRO A 15 -4.36 -10.31 -16.76
CA PRO A 15 -4.10 -11.36 -17.72
C PRO A 15 -2.83 -12.14 -17.36
N GLU A 16 -2.85 -13.46 -17.56
CA GLU A 16 -1.77 -14.40 -17.21
C GLU A 16 -1.55 -14.66 -15.71
N ASP A 17 -2.32 -14.01 -14.80
CA ASP A 17 -2.25 -14.34 -13.38
C ASP A 17 -2.79 -15.75 -13.09
N THR A 18 -2.11 -16.44 -12.18
CA THR A 18 -2.63 -17.70 -11.64
C THR A 18 -3.71 -17.40 -10.60
N VAL A 19 -4.88 -18.03 -10.75
CA VAL A 19 -6.03 -17.81 -9.88
C VAL A 19 -6.56 -19.11 -9.27
N LEU A 20 -7.15 -19.01 -8.08
CA LEU A 20 -7.98 -20.06 -7.50
C LEU A 20 -9.43 -19.87 -7.96
N VAL A 21 -10.00 -20.93 -8.54
CA VAL A 21 -11.37 -20.92 -9.09
C VAL A 21 -12.25 -21.92 -8.34
N LEU A 22 -13.45 -21.48 -7.99
CA LEU A 22 -14.55 -22.34 -7.53
C LEU A 22 -15.47 -22.67 -8.72
N LEU A 23 -15.83 -23.93 -8.86
CA LEU A 23 -16.81 -24.41 -9.84
C LEU A 23 -18.10 -24.87 -9.12
N PRO A 24 -19.11 -23.99 -8.99
CA PRO A 24 -20.39 -24.38 -8.40
C PRO A 24 -21.00 -25.55 -9.18
N ALA A 25 -21.47 -26.57 -8.47
CA ALA A 25 -21.99 -27.81 -9.07
C ALA A 25 -21.04 -28.50 -10.07
N THR A 26 -19.74 -28.22 -10.02
CA THR A 26 -18.74 -28.70 -10.98
C THR A 26 -18.99 -28.19 -12.41
N ASP A 27 -19.73 -27.09 -12.58
CA ASP A 27 -20.00 -26.48 -13.88
C ASP A 27 -18.94 -25.41 -14.21
N PRO A 28 -18.07 -25.62 -15.22
CA PRO A 28 -17.07 -24.64 -15.63
C PRO A 28 -17.67 -23.36 -16.21
N ALA A 29 -18.91 -23.38 -16.71
CA ALA A 29 -19.59 -22.18 -17.21
C ALA A 29 -19.98 -21.20 -16.08
N GLN A 30 -19.94 -21.66 -14.82
CA GLN A 30 -20.28 -20.89 -13.63
C GLN A 30 -19.06 -20.59 -12.74
N ALA A 31 -17.85 -20.64 -13.32
CA ALA A 31 -16.61 -20.41 -12.59
C ALA A 31 -16.58 -19.08 -11.82
N ILE A 32 -16.17 -19.13 -10.55
CA ILE A 32 -16.00 -17.96 -9.68
C ILE A 32 -14.54 -17.86 -9.27
N ILE A 33 -13.91 -16.71 -9.50
CA ILE A 33 -12.57 -16.42 -9.02
C ILE A 33 -12.63 -16.13 -7.52
N LEU A 34 -11.92 -16.92 -6.71
CA LEU A 34 -11.80 -16.71 -5.26
C LEU A 34 -10.64 -15.77 -4.90
N GLY A 35 -9.61 -15.73 -5.74
CA GLY A 35 -8.45 -14.86 -5.57
C GLY A 35 -7.28 -15.24 -6.47
N GLY A 36 -6.26 -14.38 -6.50
CA GLY A 36 -4.97 -14.66 -7.15
C GLY A 36 -4.05 -15.49 -6.26
N LEU A 37 -3.15 -16.24 -6.89
CA LEU A 37 -2.12 -17.04 -6.23
C LEU A 37 -0.74 -16.59 -6.72
N TYR A 38 0.21 -16.38 -5.81
CA TYR A 38 1.59 -16.06 -6.19
C TYR A 38 2.30 -17.24 -6.92
N GLY A 39 1.81 -18.47 -6.79
CA GLY A 39 2.40 -19.63 -7.45
C GLY A 39 3.88 -19.81 -7.07
N ARG A 40 4.78 -19.67 -8.07
CA ARG A 40 6.25 -19.73 -7.87
C ARG A 40 6.89 -18.35 -7.67
N GLU A 41 6.12 -17.28 -7.80
CA GLU A 41 6.60 -15.91 -7.61
C GLU A 41 6.79 -15.59 -6.13
N GLN A 42 7.68 -14.64 -5.85
CA GLN A 42 7.90 -14.16 -4.49
C GLN A 42 6.81 -13.16 -4.10
N THR A 43 6.36 -13.24 -2.86
CA THR A 43 5.53 -12.20 -2.27
C THR A 43 6.28 -10.86 -2.25
N PRO A 44 5.58 -9.71 -2.37
CA PRO A 44 6.18 -8.38 -2.23
C PRO A 44 6.98 -8.19 -0.95
N ASP A 45 6.56 -8.85 0.12
CA ASP A 45 7.33 -8.94 1.34
C ASP A 45 8.38 -10.04 1.21
N LYS A 46 9.65 -9.64 1.21
CA LYS A 46 10.74 -10.56 1.54
C LYS A 46 10.57 -10.94 3.01
N SER A 47 10.68 -12.20 3.36
CA SER A 47 10.59 -12.69 4.73
C SER A 47 11.51 -11.86 5.64
N VAL A 48 10.94 -10.90 6.35
CA VAL A 48 11.65 -10.22 7.43
C VAL A 48 11.67 -11.24 8.56
N ASN A 49 12.85 -11.51 9.14
CA ASN A 49 13.01 -12.26 10.39
C ASN A 49 12.42 -11.47 11.58
N THR A 50 11.18 -11.05 11.44
CA THR A 50 10.32 -10.58 12.53
C THR A 50 9.30 -11.69 12.75
N PRO A 51 8.90 -11.98 14.00
CA PRO A 51 7.80 -12.90 14.27
C PRO A 51 6.65 -12.54 13.31
N ARG A 52 6.29 -13.49 12.43
CA ARG A 52 5.08 -13.39 11.59
C ARG A 52 3.97 -12.93 12.51
N ASP A 53 3.34 -11.79 12.19
CA ASP A 53 1.94 -11.44 12.54
C ASP A 53 1.64 -9.92 12.59
N SER A 54 2.54 -9.03 12.14
CA SER A 54 2.20 -7.59 12.18
C SER A 54 2.50 -6.78 10.92
N ARG A 55 2.90 -7.42 9.82
CA ARG A 55 3.12 -6.73 8.55
C ARG A 55 2.01 -7.00 7.54
N TYR A 56 1.45 -5.94 6.99
CA TYR A 56 0.43 -5.96 5.95
C TYR A 56 0.88 -5.08 4.79
N THR A 57 0.95 -5.66 3.59
CA THR A 57 1.39 -4.97 2.38
C THR A 57 0.31 -5.03 1.32
N PHE A 58 -0.09 -3.87 0.80
CA PHE A 58 -0.87 -3.74 -0.42
C PHE A 58 0.01 -3.10 -1.49
N ARG A 59 0.22 -3.78 -2.61
CA ARG A 59 1.15 -3.35 -3.65
C ARG A 59 0.56 -3.55 -5.03
N SER A 60 0.74 -2.56 -5.91
CA SER A 60 0.42 -2.64 -7.33
C SER A 60 1.63 -3.10 -8.17
N ALA A 61 1.36 -3.52 -9.41
CA ALA A 61 2.40 -4.00 -10.32
C ALA A 61 3.45 -2.93 -10.66
N ASP A 62 3.05 -1.65 -10.73
CA ASP A 62 3.93 -0.50 -10.98
C ASP A 62 4.69 -0.04 -9.72
N GLY A 63 4.60 -0.78 -8.61
CA GLY A 63 5.44 -0.55 -7.42
C GLY A 63 4.87 0.45 -6.42
N GLN A 64 3.63 0.94 -6.59
CA GLN A 64 2.96 1.68 -5.53
C GLN A 64 2.64 0.74 -4.37
N GLN A 65 2.76 1.23 -3.14
CA GLN A 65 2.68 0.38 -1.97
C GLN A 65 2.10 1.11 -0.76
N ILE A 66 1.31 0.39 0.02
CA ILE A 66 0.90 0.73 1.39
C ILE A 66 1.42 -0.38 2.29
N VAL A 67 2.13 -0.02 3.36
CA VAL A 67 2.65 -0.97 4.35
C VAL A 67 2.21 -0.55 5.75
N LEU A 68 1.70 -1.51 6.50
CA LEU A 68 1.59 -1.44 7.95
C LEU A 68 2.62 -2.43 8.48
N ASP A 69 3.62 -1.97 9.21
CA ASP A 69 4.68 -2.82 9.75
C ASP A 69 4.72 -2.69 11.27
N GLY A 70 4.12 -3.64 11.97
CA GLY A 70 4.05 -3.60 13.44
C GLY A 70 5.36 -3.96 14.14
N GLY A 71 6.34 -4.55 13.43
CA GLY A 71 7.68 -4.80 13.97
C GLY A 71 8.45 -3.49 14.15
N SER A 72 8.41 -2.65 13.12
CA SER A 72 8.98 -1.29 13.14
C SER A 72 8.01 -0.23 13.71
N ARG A 73 6.72 -0.58 13.88
CA ARG A 73 5.62 0.33 14.25
C ARG A 73 5.47 1.49 13.26
N THR A 74 5.58 1.18 11.97
CA THR A 74 5.49 2.16 10.89
C THR A 74 4.26 1.94 10.02
N ILE A 75 3.77 3.03 9.44
CA ILE A 75 2.84 3.03 8.32
C ILE A 75 3.52 3.79 7.19
N SER A 76 3.62 3.21 5.99
CA SER A 76 4.20 3.87 4.84
C SER A 76 3.34 3.79 3.59
N PHE A 77 3.39 4.87 2.82
CA PHE A 77 2.77 5.03 1.51
C PHE A 77 3.87 5.39 0.53
N THR A 78 4.07 4.58 -0.50
CA THR A 78 5.13 4.77 -1.50
C THR A 78 4.52 4.75 -2.89
N ASN A 79 4.90 5.69 -3.75
CA ASN A 79 4.56 5.60 -5.17
C ASN A 79 5.63 4.80 -5.94
N GLY A 80 5.31 4.34 -7.15
CA GLY A 80 6.26 3.61 -8.00
C GLY A 80 7.49 4.42 -8.45
N HIS A 81 7.52 5.73 -8.15
CA HIS A 81 8.57 6.68 -8.59
C HIS A 81 9.48 7.13 -7.44
N GLY A 82 9.31 6.59 -6.22
CA GLY A 82 10.19 6.83 -5.07
C GLY A 82 9.76 7.91 -4.08
N SER A 83 8.61 8.58 -4.26
CA SER A 83 8.04 9.44 -3.22
C SER A 83 7.40 8.59 -2.12
N THR A 84 7.58 9.00 -0.87
CA THR A 84 7.15 8.26 0.31
C THR A 84 6.58 9.18 1.39
N VAL A 85 5.51 8.73 2.04
CA VAL A 85 5.05 9.24 3.34
C VAL A 85 5.20 8.12 4.35
N GLU A 86 5.98 8.36 5.40
CA GLU A 86 6.21 7.39 6.48
C GLU A 86 5.80 8.00 7.82
N ILE A 87 5.02 7.25 8.59
CA ILE A 87 4.62 7.57 9.95
C ILE A 87 5.25 6.52 10.85
N GLY A 88 6.28 6.90 11.60
CA GLY A 88 6.96 6.05 12.56
C GLY A 88 6.76 6.52 14.01
N PRO A 89 7.30 5.77 14.98
CA PRO A 89 7.16 6.11 16.40
C PRO A 89 7.91 7.38 16.80
N GLU A 90 8.96 7.76 16.07
CA GLU A 90 9.80 8.92 16.39
C GLU A 90 9.49 10.16 15.55
N LYS A 91 9.05 9.97 14.30
CA LYS A 91 8.79 11.05 13.36
C LYS A 91 7.81 10.64 12.26
N LEU A 92 7.13 11.64 11.71
CA LEU A 92 6.49 11.58 10.41
C LEU A 92 7.45 12.19 9.39
N ARG A 93 7.68 11.51 8.28
CA ARG A 93 8.57 11.96 7.20
C ARG A 93 7.84 11.91 5.86
N ILE A 94 7.89 13.04 5.13
CA ILE A 94 7.47 13.13 3.73
C ILE A 94 8.75 13.27 2.90
N THR A 95 8.93 12.39 1.93
CA THR A 95 10.02 12.46 0.95
C THR A 95 9.41 12.51 -0.43
N SER A 96 9.79 13.48 -1.25
CA SER A 96 9.32 13.59 -2.63
C SER A 96 10.47 13.36 -3.58
N ALA A 97 10.25 12.53 -4.60
CA ALA A 97 11.16 12.38 -5.74
C ALA A 97 10.93 13.46 -6.83
N THR A 98 9.99 14.37 -6.59
CA THR A 98 9.60 15.48 -7.47
C THR A 98 9.32 16.73 -6.62
N ASP A 99 8.89 17.83 -7.23
CA ASP A 99 8.52 19.05 -6.53
C ASP A 99 7.45 18.80 -5.45
N LEU A 100 7.67 19.34 -4.25
CA LEU A 100 6.73 19.27 -3.13
C LEU A 100 6.03 20.62 -2.96
N VAL A 101 4.71 20.65 -3.16
CA VAL A 101 3.88 21.85 -2.95
C VAL A 101 3.02 21.66 -1.70
N LEU A 102 3.13 22.60 -0.75
CA LEU A 102 2.24 22.71 0.40
C LEU A 102 1.40 23.98 0.23
N GLU A 103 0.09 23.84 0.06
CA GLU A 103 -0.80 24.98 -0.25
C GLU A 103 -2.07 25.01 0.60
N ALA A 104 -2.59 26.21 0.84
CA ALA A 104 -3.87 26.45 1.53
C ALA A 104 -4.66 27.58 0.85
N PRO A 105 -5.18 27.39 -0.38
CA PRO A 105 -5.82 28.47 -1.14
C PRO A 105 -7.00 29.10 -0.39
N GLY A 106 -6.95 30.43 -0.22
CA GLY A 106 -7.99 31.20 0.50
C GLY A 106 -8.08 30.91 2.01
N LYS A 107 -7.07 30.24 2.60
CA LYS A 107 -7.03 29.85 4.02
C LYS A 107 -5.66 30.18 4.62
N ALA A 108 -5.59 30.19 5.95
CA ALA A 108 -4.34 30.38 6.67
C ALA A 108 -3.57 29.05 6.78
N MET A 109 -2.26 29.08 6.51
CA MET A 109 -1.33 27.99 6.83
C MET A 109 -0.60 28.32 8.14
N LYS A 110 -0.57 27.39 9.10
CA LYS A 110 0.09 27.58 10.40
C LYS A 110 0.98 26.38 10.70
N ILE A 111 2.28 26.62 10.77
CA ILE A 111 3.27 25.65 11.24
C ILE A 111 3.68 26.06 12.65
N ARG A 112 3.54 25.15 13.62
CA ARG A 112 3.90 25.40 15.03
C ARG A 112 4.78 24.27 15.51
N ALA A 113 5.99 24.61 15.90
CA ALA A 113 6.97 23.68 16.45
C ALA A 113 7.87 24.43 17.43
N LYS A 114 8.63 23.67 18.23
CA LYS A 114 9.69 24.25 19.07
C LYS A 114 10.78 24.92 18.22
N THR A 115 11.07 24.34 17.06
CA THR A 115 12.05 24.81 16.08
C THR A 115 11.53 24.53 14.68
N VAL A 116 11.84 25.41 13.72
CA VAL A 116 11.58 25.22 12.29
C VAL A 116 12.83 25.63 11.53
N ASP A 117 13.41 24.68 10.80
CA ASP A 117 14.64 24.86 10.05
C ASP A 117 14.36 24.72 8.54
N PHE A 118 15.04 25.53 7.73
CA PHE A 118 14.99 25.49 6.28
C PHE A 118 16.42 25.37 5.76
N GLU A 119 16.69 24.34 4.97
CA GLU A 119 18.02 23.99 4.48
C GLU A 119 17.98 23.68 2.97
N GLU A 120 19.08 23.97 2.27
CA GLU A 120 19.32 23.57 0.89
C GLU A 120 20.21 22.32 0.89
N ALA A 121 19.90 21.34 0.04
CA ALA A 121 20.60 20.05 -0.06
C ALA A 121 21.41 19.92 -1.35
#